data_AF-A0A7K0YNX9-F1
#
_entry.id   AF-A0A7K0YNX9-F1
#
_cell.length_a   1.000
_cell.length_b   1.000
_cell.length_c   1.000
_cell.angle_alpha   90.00
_cell.angle_beta   90.00
_cell.angle_gamma   90.00
#
_symmetry.space_group_name_H-M   'P 1'
#
loop_
_entity.id
_entity.type
_entity.pdbx_description
1 polymer ?
#
loop_
_entity_poly.entity_id
_entity_poly.type
_entity_poly.pdbx_seq_one_letter_code
_entity_poly.pdbx_strand_id
1 'polypeptide(L)'
;MTLSIITISCGGGGDAMGGNSSTRLSDEAFCAKITALSNETSGGDTAEAMLEMLQVIQDMAKVAPTAELQEALEAYAPLYEGMSKLDQDDPEALSAAVDELFTPEVMKAGEILEAYSTDVCGIEDGSDSSSPPTS
;
A
#
# COMPACT_ATOMS: atom_id res chain seq x y z
N MET A 1 39.44 -16.27 11.79
CA MET A 1 38.49 -15.51 10.95
C MET A 1 37.24 -15.30 11.78
N THR A 2 37.14 -14.14 12.42
CA THR A 2 35.98 -13.72 13.22
C THR A 2 34.89 -13.27 12.28
N LEU A 3 33.78 -13.99 12.27
CA LEU A 3 32.58 -13.67 11.49
C LEU A 3 31.84 -12.54 12.21
N SER A 4 31.94 -11.33 11.69
CA SER A 4 31.19 -10.18 12.19
C SER A 4 29.71 -10.36 11.86
N ILE A 5 28.91 -10.60 12.89
CA ILE A 5 27.44 -10.56 12.82
C ILE A 5 27.07 -9.07 12.86
N ILE A 6 26.62 -8.52 11.73
CA ILE A 6 26.00 -7.20 11.70
C ILE A 6 24.61 -7.38 12.29
N THR A 7 24.48 -7.05 13.57
CA THR A 7 23.19 -6.82 14.22
C THR A 7 22.51 -5.66 13.51
N ILE A 8 21.41 -5.92 12.80
CA ILE A 8 20.47 -4.87 12.39
C ILE A 8 19.95 -4.25 13.69
N SER A 9 20.49 -3.08 13.99
CA SER A 9 20.18 -2.27 15.16
C SER A 9 18.79 -1.67 14.99
N CYS A 10 17.76 -2.41 15.40
CA CYS A 10 16.49 -1.82 15.82
C CYS A 10 16.74 -1.19 17.19
N GLY A 11 17.11 0.09 17.22
CA GLY A 11 17.54 0.75 18.45
C GLY A 11 17.35 2.26 18.42
N GLY A 12 16.25 2.70 19.05
CA GLY A 12 15.98 4.07 19.48
C GLY A 12 14.46 4.30 19.46
N GLY A 13 13.70 4.34 20.56
CA GLY A 13 13.99 4.60 21.96
C GLY A 13 12.86 5.50 22.46
N GLY A 14 11.89 4.93 23.18
CA GLY A 14 10.73 5.64 23.71
C GLY A 14 9.81 4.71 24.50
N ASP A 15 9.92 4.78 25.81
CA ASP A 15 9.22 4.00 26.83
C ASP A 15 7.69 4.11 26.73
N ALA A 16 6.98 2.97 26.83
CA ALA A 16 5.88 2.75 27.78
C ALA A 16 4.88 1.67 27.29
N MET A 17 4.64 0.72 28.18
CA MET A 17 3.34 0.08 28.45
C MET A 17 2.57 -0.57 27.29
N GLY A 18 2.61 -1.90 27.29
CA GLY A 18 1.43 -2.79 27.23
C GLY A 18 0.21 -2.35 26.44
N GLY A 19 -0.12 -3.12 25.41
CA GLY A 19 -1.47 -3.10 24.85
C GLY A 19 -1.57 -3.92 23.58
N ASN A 20 -2.14 -5.12 23.68
CA ASN A 20 -2.88 -5.82 22.64
C ASN A 20 -2.45 -5.51 21.20
N SER A 21 -1.35 -6.12 20.75
CA SER A 21 -0.73 -5.81 19.46
C SER A 21 -1.61 -6.27 18.28
N SER A 22 -2.53 -5.43 17.85
CA SER A 22 -2.80 -5.31 16.42
C SER A 22 -1.45 -5.10 15.75
N THR A 23 -1.05 -5.99 14.83
CA THR A 23 0.23 -6.02 14.11
C THR A 23 0.38 -4.85 13.12
N ARG A 24 0.05 -3.64 13.55
CA ARG A 24 0.17 -2.42 12.76
C ARG A 24 1.63 -2.01 12.71
N LEU A 25 2.10 -1.66 11.52
CA LEU A 25 3.43 -1.11 11.31
C LEU A 25 3.45 0.37 11.72
N SER A 26 4.65 0.88 12.02
CA SER A 26 4.87 2.33 12.06
C SER A 26 4.78 2.91 10.65
N ASP A 27 4.54 4.20 10.57
CA ASP A 27 4.41 4.89 9.29
C ASP A 27 5.63 4.69 8.39
N GLU A 28 6.85 4.79 8.92
CA GLU A 28 8.07 4.59 8.11
C GLU A 28 8.20 3.16 7.55
N ALA A 29 7.82 2.16 8.34
CA ALA A 29 7.89 0.77 7.91
C ALA A 29 6.79 0.43 6.88
N PHE A 30 5.63 1.06 7.03
CA PHE A 30 4.53 0.94 6.08
C PHE A 30 4.86 1.60 4.74
N CYS A 31 5.41 2.83 4.77
CA CYS A 31 5.88 3.54 3.59
C CYS A 31 6.97 2.78 2.82
N ALA A 32 7.96 2.22 3.53
CA ALA A 32 8.99 1.38 2.91
C ALA A 32 8.39 0.17 2.17
N LYS A 33 7.29 -0.38 2.71
CA LYS A 33 6.55 -1.48 2.09
C LYS A 33 5.83 -1.03 0.82
N ILE A 34 5.14 0.12 0.84
CA ILE A 34 4.51 0.71 -0.35
C ILE A 34 5.55 0.93 -1.47
N THR A 35 6.71 1.51 -1.14
CA THR A 35 7.76 1.75 -2.14
C THR A 35 8.34 0.45 -2.71
N ALA A 36 8.55 -0.57 -1.86
CA ALA A 36 9.00 -1.87 -2.32
C ALA A 36 7.99 -2.51 -3.28
N LEU A 37 6.71 -2.48 -2.91
CA LEU A 37 5.61 -2.99 -3.73
C LEU A 37 5.50 -2.24 -5.06
N SER A 38 5.57 -0.91 -5.06
CA SER A 38 5.53 -0.11 -6.29
C SER A 38 6.64 -0.50 -7.29
N ASN A 39 7.83 -0.85 -6.78
CA ASN A 39 8.93 -1.33 -7.61
C ASN A 39 8.70 -2.75 -8.15
N GLU A 40 8.07 -3.63 -7.37
CA GLU A 40 7.81 -5.03 -7.77
C GLU A 40 6.56 -5.21 -8.64
N THR A 41 5.54 -4.36 -8.50
CA THR A 41 4.26 -4.42 -9.26
C THR A 41 4.40 -3.90 -10.70
N SER A 42 5.61 -3.91 -11.27
CA SER A 42 5.83 -3.53 -12.67
C SER A 42 5.34 -4.63 -13.63
N GLY A 43 4.03 -4.62 -13.93
CA GLY A 43 3.54 -4.99 -15.27
C GLY A 43 3.09 -6.43 -15.51
N GLY A 44 2.17 -6.96 -14.70
CA GLY A 44 1.41 -8.15 -15.07
C GLY A 44 -0.09 -7.87 -15.15
N ASP A 45 -0.67 -7.82 -16.36
CA ASP A 45 -2.13 -7.74 -16.58
C ASP A 45 -2.83 -9.12 -16.50
N THR A 46 -2.12 -10.14 -16.03
CA THR A 46 -2.60 -11.51 -15.90
C THR A 46 -3.40 -11.71 -14.61
N ALA A 47 -4.37 -12.63 -14.62
CA ALA A 47 -5.19 -12.95 -13.44
C ALA A 47 -4.35 -13.35 -12.20
N GLU A 48 -3.19 -13.99 -12.41
CA GLU A 48 -2.23 -14.31 -11.34
C GLU A 48 -1.66 -13.06 -10.67
N ALA A 49 -1.30 -12.03 -11.44
CA ALA A 49 -0.78 -10.77 -10.92
C ALA A 49 -1.87 -9.97 -10.18
N MET A 50 -3.13 -10.06 -10.62
CA MET A 50 -4.27 -9.48 -9.89
C MET A 50 -4.50 -10.17 -8.54
N LEU A 51 -4.32 -11.50 -8.46
CA LEU A 51 -4.39 -12.24 -7.20
C LEU A 51 -3.22 -11.91 -6.27
N GLU A 52 -2.01 -11.75 -6.81
CA GLU A 52 -0.87 -11.29 -6.03
C GLU A 52 -1.11 -9.88 -5.47
N MET A 53 -1.64 -8.95 -6.29
CA MET A 53 -1.98 -7.61 -5.82
C MET A 53 -3.08 -7.62 -4.75
N LEU A 54 -4.08 -8.50 -4.88
CA LEU A 54 -5.10 -8.70 -3.86
C LEU A 54 -4.48 -9.17 -2.53
N GLN A 55 -3.55 -10.13 -2.57
CA GLN A 55 -2.85 -10.59 -1.38
C GLN A 55 -2.01 -9.47 -0.75
N VAL A 56 -1.33 -8.69 -1.58
CA VAL A 56 -0.55 -7.52 -1.15
C VAL A 56 -1.42 -6.51 -0.42
N ILE A 57 -2.56 -6.14 -0.99
CA ILE A 57 -3.49 -5.16 -0.41
C ILE A 57 -4.06 -5.67 0.91
N GLN A 58 -4.44 -6.94 0.99
CA GLN A 58 -4.91 -7.55 2.25
C GLN A 58 -3.81 -7.63 3.31
N ASP A 59 -2.57 -7.91 2.91
CA ASP A 59 -1.43 -7.91 3.84
C ASP A 59 -1.14 -6.49 4.34
N MET A 60 -1.18 -5.49 3.47
CA MET A 60 -1.06 -4.08 3.82
C MET A 60 -2.18 -3.63 4.76
N ALA A 61 -3.44 -4.01 4.51
CA ALA A 61 -4.56 -3.68 5.38
C ALA A 61 -4.34 -4.19 6.82
N LYS A 62 -3.84 -5.42 6.98
CA LYS A 62 -3.56 -6.01 8.31
C LYS A 62 -2.47 -5.28 9.08
N VAL A 63 -1.52 -4.68 8.36
CA VAL A 63 -0.38 -3.98 8.94
C VAL A 63 -0.52 -2.46 8.87
N ALA A 64 -1.66 -1.96 8.41
CA ALA A 64 -1.89 -0.54 8.21
C ALA A 64 -1.75 0.23 9.54
N PRO A 65 -1.04 1.37 9.54
CA PRO A 65 -0.81 2.16 10.75
C PRO A 65 -2.11 2.74 11.30
N THR A 66 -3.02 3.16 10.42
CA THR A 66 -4.30 3.79 10.78
C THR A 66 -5.50 2.96 10.34
N ALA A 67 -6.65 3.17 10.99
CA ALA A 67 -7.89 2.50 10.60
C ALA A 67 -8.38 2.98 9.23
N GLU A 68 -8.20 4.27 8.91
CA GLU A 68 -8.58 4.83 7.62
C GLU A 68 -7.78 4.20 6.46
N LEU A 69 -6.47 3.94 6.62
CA LEU A 69 -5.71 3.21 5.61
C LEU A 69 -6.14 1.76 5.49
N GLN A 70 -6.42 1.12 6.62
CA GLN A 70 -6.91 -0.24 6.63
C GLN A 70 -8.21 -0.34 5.81
N GLU A 71 -9.19 0.51 6.12
CA GLU A 71 -10.47 0.56 5.41
C GLU A 71 -10.29 0.91 3.93
N ALA A 72 -9.38 1.84 3.60
CA ALA A 72 -9.05 2.18 2.23
C ALA A 72 -8.51 0.96 1.44
N LEU A 73 -7.58 0.22 2.03
CA LEU A 73 -7.02 -0.98 1.40
C LEU A 73 -8.06 -2.11 1.30
N GLU A 74 -8.89 -2.29 2.32
CA GLU A 74 -9.99 -3.27 2.28
C GLU A 74 -11.02 -2.93 1.21
N ALA A 75 -11.26 -1.65 0.90
CA ALA A 75 -12.14 -1.22 -0.18
C ALA A 75 -11.62 -1.62 -1.58
N TYR A 76 -10.31 -1.76 -1.76
CA TYR A 76 -9.73 -2.26 -3.01
C TYR A 76 -9.79 -3.79 -3.15
N ALA A 77 -9.87 -4.54 -2.05
CA ALA A 77 -9.92 -6.01 -2.11
C ALA A 77 -11.05 -6.58 -3.01
N PRO A 78 -12.32 -6.15 -2.90
CA PRO A 78 -13.39 -6.66 -3.79
C PRO A 78 -13.13 -6.32 -5.26
N LEU A 79 -12.49 -5.18 -5.53
CA LEU A 79 -12.15 -4.74 -6.87
C LEU A 79 -11.16 -5.69 -7.55
N TYR A 80 -10.05 -6.01 -6.89
CA TYR A 80 -9.05 -6.94 -7.42
C TYR A 80 -9.58 -8.38 -7.47
N GLU A 81 -10.45 -8.76 -6.53
CA GLU A 81 -11.10 -10.06 -6.58
C GLU A 81 -12.02 -10.18 -7.79
N GLY A 82 -12.83 -9.15 -8.05
CA GLY A 82 -13.68 -9.04 -9.22
C GLY A 82 -12.87 -9.11 -10.51
N MET A 83 -11.81 -8.30 -10.62
CA MET A 83 -10.93 -8.28 -11.79
C MET A 83 -10.19 -9.62 -12.01
N SER A 84 -9.75 -10.31 -10.96
CA SER A 84 -9.08 -11.62 -11.09
C SER A 84 -9.99 -12.73 -11.64
N LYS A 85 -11.31 -12.60 -11.42
CA LYS A 85 -12.34 -13.53 -11.90
C LYS A 85 -13.02 -13.01 -13.17
N LEU A 86 -12.63 -11.84 -13.64
CA LEU A 86 -13.26 -11.16 -14.76
C LEU A 86 -12.91 -11.87 -16.05
N ASP A 87 -13.95 -12.24 -16.78
CA ASP A 87 -13.80 -12.79 -18.12
C ASP A 87 -13.52 -11.62 -19.07
N GLN A 88 -12.25 -11.41 -19.45
CA GLN A 88 -11.84 -10.24 -20.25
C GLN A 88 -12.43 -10.24 -21.66
N ASP A 89 -12.98 -11.37 -22.11
CA ASP A 89 -13.70 -11.50 -23.37
C ASP A 89 -15.18 -11.07 -23.24
N ASP A 90 -15.67 -10.83 -22.01
CA ASP A 90 -17.03 -10.35 -21.72
C ASP A 90 -17.07 -8.84 -21.42
N PRO A 91 -17.63 -8.03 -22.34
CA PRO A 91 -17.66 -6.58 -22.17
C PRO A 91 -18.61 -6.09 -21.06
N GLU A 92 -19.61 -6.89 -20.67
CA GLU A 92 -20.50 -6.54 -19.55
C GLU A 92 -19.77 -6.73 -18.22
N ALA A 93 -18.97 -7.78 -18.08
CA ALA A 93 -18.12 -8.02 -16.91
C ALA A 93 -17.07 -6.91 -16.75
N LEU A 94 -16.45 -6.46 -17.84
CA LEU A 94 -15.52 -5.33 -17.82
C LEU A 94 -16.21 -4.04 -17.35
N SER A 95 -17.40 -3.75 -17.88
CA SER A 95 -18.17 -2.56 -17.48
C SER A 95 -18.48 -2.58 -15.99
N ALA A 96 -18.93 -3.71 -15.45
CA ALA A 96 -19.25 -3.84 -14.03
C ALA A 96 -18.04 -3.59 -13.13
N ALA A 97 -16.85 -4.08 -13.49
CA ALA A 97 -15.64 -3.81 -12.72
C ALA A 97 -15.17 -2.35 -12.82
N VAL A 98 -15.39 -1.71 -13.96
CA VAL A 98 -15.15 -0.26 -14.12
C VAL A 98 -16.14 0.54 -13.27
N ASP A 99 -17.42 0.17 -13.22
CA ASP A 99 -18.39 0.78 -12.31
C ASP A 99 -17.97 0.61 -10.84
N GLU A 100 -17.42 -0.55 -10.48
CA GLU A 100 -16.93 -0.83 -9.13
C GLU A 100 -15.71 0.06 -8.75
N LEU A 101 -14.85 0.37 -9.74
CA LEU A 101 -13.73 1.32 -9.61
C LEU A 101 -14.19 2.75 -9.27
N PHE A 102 -15.39 3.13 -9.73
CA PHE A 102 -15.97 4.46 -9.50
C PHE A 102 -16.91 4.52 -8.29
N THR A 103 -16.91 3.49 -7.45
CA THR A 103 -17.66 3.55 -6.19
C THR A 103 -17.08 4.62 -5.26
N PRO A 104 -17.92 5.29 -4.46
CA PRO A 104 -17.46 6.34 -3.55
C PRO A 104 -16.47 5.80 -2.49
N GLU A 105 -16.54 4.51 -2.17
CA GLU A 105 -15.60 3.86 -1.26
C GLU A 105 -14.21 3.75 -1.88
N VAL A 106 -14.11 3.33 -3.14
CA VAL A 106 -12.82 3.21 -3.86
C VAL A 106 -12.21 4.59 -4.13
N MET A 107 -13.01 5.58 -4.52
CA MET A 107 -12.52 6.96 -4.71
C MET A 107 -11.95 7.53 -3.40
N LYS A 108 -12.68 7.37 -2.31
CA LYS A 108 -12.23 7.84 -0.99
C LYS A 108 -10.99 7.07 -0.52
N ALA A 109 -10.92 5.77 -0.78
CA ALA A 109 -9.74 4.96 -0.50
C ALA A 109 -8.50 5.47 -1.24
N GLY A 110 -8.67 5.84 -2.51
CA GLY A 110 -7.62 6.46 -3.32
C GLY A 110 -7.14 7.79 -2.73
N GLU A 111 -8.05 8.67 -2.33
CA GLU A 111 -7.69 9.94 -1.68
C GLU A 111 -6.92 9.72 -0.37
N ILE A 112 -7.34 8.76 0.46
CA ILE A 112 -6.65 8.43 1.73
C ILE A 112 -5.25 7.90 1.45
N LEU A 113 -5.11 6.98 0.48
CA LEU A 113 -3.82 6.37 0.15
C LEU A 113 -2.87 7.39 -0.48
N GLU A 114 -3.36 8.28 -1.34
CA GLU A 114 -2.59 9.36 -1.97
C GLU A 114 -2.15 10.41 -0.94
N ALA A 115 -3.08 10.87 -0.09
CA ALA A 115 -2.78 11.78 0.99
C ALA A 115 -1.74 11.17 1.94
N TYR A 116 -1.89 9.90 2.29
CA TYR A 116 -0.90 9.22 3.14
C TYR A 116 0.46 9.07 2.46
N SER A 117 0.48 8.68 1.19
CA SER A 117 1.73 8.52 0.43
C SER A 117 2.47 9.84 0.29
N THR A 118 1.75 10.95 0.11
CA THR A 118 2.35 12.28 -0.05
C THR A 118 2.70 12.93 1.28
N ASP A 119 1.74 13.00 2.22
CA ASP A 119 1.86 13.76 3.47
C ASP A 119 2.67 13.00 4.53
N VAL A 120 2.59 11.65 4.53
CA VAL A 120 3.29 10.80 5.51
C VAL A 120 4.54 10.17 4.93
N CYS A 121 4.43 9.51 3.76
CA CYS A 121 5.58 8.84 3.16
C CYS A 121 6.53 9.80 2.42
N GLY A 122 6.09 11.03 2.12
CA GLY A 122 6.88 11.99 1.33
C GLY A 122 7.18 11.48 -0.09
N ILE A 123 6.36 10.55 -0.60
CA ILE A 123 6.46 10.06 -1.97
C ILE A 123 5.75 11.08 -2.85
N GLU A 124 6.44 12.17 -3.16
CA GLU A 124 5.98 13.13 -4.16
C GLU A 124 6.13 12.48 -5.55
N ASP A 125 5.06 12.54 -6.35
CA ASP A 125 5.10 12.17 -7.77
C ASP A 125 6.07 13.12 -8.51
N GLY A 126 7.36 12.78 -8.49
CA GLY A 126 8.38 13.27 -9.40
C GLY A 126 8.51 14.80 -9.57
N SER A 127 8.32 15.62 -8.53
CA SER A 127 8.52 17.07 -8.64
C SER A 127 9.47 17.68 -7.59
N ASP A 128 10.27 16.89 -6.88
CA ASP A 128 11.36 17.43 -6.04
C ASP A 128 12.74 17.03 -6.55
N SER A 129 13.11 17.63 -7.67
CA SER A 129 14.52 17.84 -8.01
C SER A 129 14.74 19.33 -8.23
N SER A 130 14.85 20.06 -7.13
CA SER A 130 16.05 20.86 -6.81
C SER A 130 15.71 21.90 -5.74
N SER A 131 16.06 21.61 -4.50
CA SER A 131 16.56 22.67 -3.61
C SER A 131 18.03 22.95 -3.99
N PRO A 132 18.49 24.21 -3.96
CA PRO A 132 18.98 24.69 -2.67
C PRO A 132 18.53 26.12 -2.31
N PRO A 133 18.59 26.46 -1.01
CA PRO A 133 18.30 27.79 -0.49
C PRO A 133 19.44 28.75 -0.80
N THR A 134 19.15 29.98 -1.22
CA THR A 134 20.09 31.10 -1.08
C THR A 134 19.36 32.37 -0.69
N SER A 135 19.57 32.72 0.59
CA SER A 135 19.76 34.03 1.23
C SER A 135 18.93 35.25 0.82
#